data_AF-A0A518AHA5-F1
#
_entry.id   AF-A0A518AHA5-F1
#
_cell.length_a   1.000
_cell.length_b   1.000
_cell.length_c   1.000
_cell.angle_alpha   90.00
_cell.angle_beta   90.00
_cell.angle_gamma   90.00
#
_symmetry.space_group_name_H-M   'P 1'
#
loop_
_entity.id
_entity.type
_entity.pdbx_description
1 polymer ?
#
loop_
_entity_poly.entity_id
_entity_poly.type
_entity_poly.pdbx_seq_one_letter_code
_entity_poly.pdbx_strand_id
1 'polypeptide(L)'
;MFKSTLQFAIVSMLFASPAMAQLYVNKSYYPAEYRHHGHHGVIIVNQGPVYPGPVSQTDRWRFQQSIREYHEAIAAQNRAEVKRRELEIAQLQVQRNTLQESVVAHHAEQLLTRRLNRQQRIDHEARELWQQIRSSSPSWPVAFATPWAMERLHVIVDAAKSRDSYSTNSGTVEIAFDELRQAIRTQQLTEVRDERTDALKTLARLERILERVLKLPD
;
A
#
# COMPACT_ATOMS: atom_id res chain seq x y z
N MET A 1 -23.77 7.82 -10.79
CA MET A 1 -24.23 9.00 -10.02
C MET A 1 -23.67 8.90 -8.61
N PHE A 2 -22.92 9.93 -8.22
CA PHE A 2 -22.07 9.99 -7.03
C PHE A 2 -22.88 9.94 -5.73
N LYS A 3 -22.61 8.93 -4.90
CA LYS A 3 -22.89 8.93 -3.45
C LYS A 3 -21.63 8.48 -2.72
N SER A 4 -20.64 9.36 -2.63
CA SER A 4 -19.40 9.07 -1.87
C SER A 4 -18.73 10.30 -1.25
N THR A 5 -19.42 11.43 -1.16
CA THR A 5 -18.90 12.67 -0.56
C THR A 5 -19.29 12.86 0.91
N LEU A 6 -19.70 11.80 1.61
CA LEU A 6 -20.10 11.87 3.03
C LEU A 6 -19.29 10.96 3.97
N GLN A 7 -18.28 10.27 3.46
CA GLN A 7 -17.31 9.52 4.29
C GLN A 7 -16.02 10.29 4.57
N PHE A 8 -15.85 11.49 4.00
CA PHE A 8 -14.68 12.35 4.24
C PHE A 8 -14.83 13.29 5.45
N ALA A 9 -15.95 13.23 6.17
CA ALA A 9 -16.21 14.05 7.35
C ALA A 9 -15.96 13.33 8.70
N ILE A 10 -15.71 12.02 8.70
CA ILE A 10 -15.58 11.24 9.95
C ILE A 10 -14.13 11.08 10.40
N VAL A 11 -13.14 11.27 9.52
CA VAL A 11 -11.72 11.14 9.89
C VAL A 11 -11.15 12.43 10.51
N SER A 12 -11.81 13.58 10.34
CA SER A 12 -11.29 14.88 10.80
C SER A 12 -11.89 15.40 12.11
N MET A 13 -12.81 14.67 12.75
CA MET A 13 -13.44 15.10 14.02
C MET A 13 -13.00 14.33 15.28
N LEU A 14 -12.12 13.32 15.16
CA LEU A 14 -11.67 12.52 16.31
C LEU A 14 -10.36 13.02 16.96
N PHE A 15 -9.88 14.21 16.60
CA PHE A 15 -8.70 14.83 17.23
C PHE A 15 -9.03 16.04 18.13
N ALA A 16 -10.29 16.24 18.49
CA ALA A 16 -10.62 17.07 19.64
C ALA A 16 -10.54 16.20 20.90
N SER A 17 -9.33 16.06 21.44
CA SER A 17 -9.11 15.45 22.74
C SER A 17 -10.02 16.10 23.80
N PRO A 18 -10.80 15.32 24.57
CA PRO A 18 -11.54 15.83 25.73
C PRO A 18 -10.63 16.48 26.78
N ALA A 19 -9.30 16.27 26.69
CA ALA A 19 -8.32 16.81 27.62
C ALA A 19 -8.08 18.33 27.47
N MET A 20 -8.56 18.98 26.40
CA MET A 20 -8.43 20.44 26.24
C MET A 20 -9.64 21.24 26.78
N ALA A 21 -10.75 20.58 27.14
CA ALA A 21 -11.93 21.27 27.68
C ALA A 21 -11.88 21.53 29.20
N GLN A 22 -10.80 21.13 29.89
CA GLN A 22 -10.66 21.27 31.35
C GLN A 22 -9.65 22.34 31.79
N LEU A 23 -9.57 23.45 31.06
CA LEU A 23 -8.77 24.62 31.49
C LEU A 23 -9.56 25.92 31.56
N TYR A 24 -10.88 25.86 31.40
CA TYR A 24 -11.77 26.96 31.75
C TYR A 24 -12.91 26.41 32.60
N VAL A 25 -13.16 27.11 33.71
CA VAL A 25 -14.12 26.80 34.79
C VAL A 25 -13.59 25.82 35.85
N ASN A 26 -12.85 26.34 36.83
CA ASN A 26 -13.42 26.53 38.19
C ASN A 26 -12.49 27.39 39.06
N LYS A 27 -12.34 28.67 38.70
CA LYS A 27 -12.14 29.69 39.75
C LYS A 27 -13.53 29.93 40.33
N SER A 28 -13.68 29.62 41.62
CA SER A 28 -14.86 29.94 42.44
C SER A 28 -16.08 29.02 42.28
N TYR A 29 -16.10 27.86 42.94
CA TYR A 29 -17.25 27.38 43.73
C TYR A 29 -16.89 26.04 44.38
N TYR A 30 -16.83 26.02 45.71
CA TYR A 30 -16.96 24.79 46.48
C TYR A 30 -18.45 24.41 46.48
N PRO A 31 -18.87 23.26 45.95
CA PRO A 31 -20.17 22.71 46.28
C PRO A 31 -20.02 21.87 47.55
N ALA A 32 -20.73 22.31 48.58
CA ALA A 32 -21.06 21.51 49.74
C ALA A 32 -21.75 20.21 49.30
N GLU A 33 -21.37 19.09 49.92
CA GLU A 33 -22.26 18.07 50.51
C GLU A 33 -21.40 16.88 50.98
N TYR A 34 -20.82 17.04 52.17
CA TYR A 34 -20.37 15.89 52.96
C TYR A 34 -21.59 15.34 53.70
N ARG A 35 -22.16 14.23 53.22
CA ARG A 35 -23.13 13.44 53.99
C ARG A 35 -22.40 12.55 54.99
N HIS A 36 -22.90 12.64 56.21
CA HIS A 36 -22.43 12.09 57.47
C HIS A 36 -22.13 10.59 57.44
N HIS A 37 -21.05 10.17 58.11
CA HIS A 37 -21.13 9.43 59.37
C HIS A 37 -19.77 9.38 60.10
N GLY A 38 -19.77 9.79 61.38
CA GLY A 38 -18.73 9.39 62.35
C GLY A 38 -17.65 10.39 62.72
N HIS A 39 -18.01 11.43 63.48
CA HIS A 39 -17.22 12.10 64.54
C HIS A 39 -15.99 13.00 64.22
N HIS A 40 -16.20 14.30 64.51
CA HIS A 40 -15.27 15.34 64.97
C HIS A 40 -14.19 15.89 64.02
N GLY A 41 -14.64 16.52 62.93
CA GLY A 41 -13.92 17.66 62.34
C GLY A 41 -14.69 18.96 62.62
N VAL A 42 -14.30 19.73 63.63
CA VAL A 42 -14.85 21.07 63.85
C VAL A 42 -14.23 22.01 62.83
N ILE A 43 -15.00 22.48 61.85
CA ILE A 43 -14.61 23.60 61.00
C ILE A 43 -14.94 24.88 61.76
N ILE A 44 -13.92 25.55 62.30
CA ILE A 44 -14.06 26.88 62.90
C ILE A 44 -14.06 27.90 61.75
N VAL A 45 -15.23 28.37 61.34
CA VAL A 45 -15.35 29.56 60.47
C VAL A 45 -15.37 30.79 61.37
N ASN A 46 -14.21 31.42 61.56
CA ASN A 46 -14.12 32.69 62.28
C ASN A 46 -14.46 33.85 61.34
N GLN A 47 -15.65 34.43 61.48
CA GLN A 47 -15.99 35.76 60.94
C GLN A 47 -15.62 36.87 61.95
N GLY A 48 -14.43 36.77 62.54
CA GLY A 48 -13.86 37.74 63.47
C GLY A 48 -12.35 37.48 63.64
N PRO A 49 -11.56 38.44 64.17
CA PRO A 49 -10.11 38.30 64.29
C PRO A 49 -9.78 37.38 65.46
N VAL A 50 -10.00 36.08 65.29
CA VAL A 50 -9.63 35.05 66.27
C VAL A 50 -8.43 34.31 65.72
N TYR A 51 -7.27 34.58 66.31
CA TYR A 51 -6.03 33.85 66.05
C TYR A 51 -6.24 32.37 66.40
N PRO A 52 -5.94 31.41 65.50
CA PRO A 52 -5.87 30.01 65.89
C PRO A 52 -4.73 29.88 66.91
N GLY A 53 -5.02 29.31 68.08
CA GLY A 53 -4.03 29.09 69.14
C GLY A 53 -2.80 28.32 68.64
N PRO A 54 -1.67 28.38 69.37
CA PRO A 54 -0.40 27.83 68.90
C PRO A 54 -0.52 26.32 68.66
N VAL A 55 -0.45 25.91 67.40
CA VAL A 55 -0.34 24.51 66.99
C VAL A 55 0.96 23.96 67.58
N SER A 56 0.92 22.80 68.23
CA SER A 56 2.13 22.17 68.76
C SER A 56 3.11 21.92 67.61
N GLN A 57 4.42 22.10 67.85
CA GLN A 57 5.44 21.83 66.82
C GLN A 57 5.32 20.42 66.23
N THR A 58 4.89 19.46 67.05
CA THR A 58 4.68 18.06 66.67
C THR A 58 3.55 17.88 65.66
N ASP A 59 2.42 18.56 65.84
CA ASP A 59 1.28 18.47 64.92
C ASP A 59 1.56 19.17 63.60
N ARG A 60 2.30 20.30 63.64
CA ARG A 60 2.78 20.98 62.44
C ARG A 60 3.73 20.09 61.63
N TRP A 61 4.63 19.35 62.29
CA TRP A 61 5.51 18.39 61.63
C TRP A 61 4.74 17.22 61.02
N ARG A 62 3.77 16.63 61.73
CA ARG A 62 2.92 15.55 61.21
C ARG A 62 2.11 15.96 59.99
N PHE A 63 1.55 17.17 60.01
CA PHE A 63 0.82 17.72 58.87
C PHE A 63 1.73 17.98 57.66
N GLN A 64 2.96 18.43 57.89
CA GLN A 64 3.95 18.58 56.82
C GLN A 64 4.38 17.23 56.22
N GLN A 65 4.52 16.18 57.05
CA GLN A 65 4.79 14.82 56.58
C GLN A 65 3.63 14.28 55.73
N SER A 66 2.38 14.46 56.17
CA SER A 66 1.23 13.96 55.41
C SER A 66 1.06 14.66 54.05
N ILE A 67 1.33 15.97 53.97
CA ILE A 67 1.36 16.70 52.69
C ILE A 67 2.45 16.14 51.78
N ARG A 68 3.64 15.87 52.33
CA ARG A 68 4.75 15.31 51.56
C ARG A 68 4.43 13.92 51.03
N GLU A 69 3.91 13.04 51.88
CA GLU A 69 3.47 11.69 51.50
C GLU A 69 2.38 11.71 50.42
N TYR A 70 1.42 12.63 50.53
CA TYR A 70 0.38 12.82 49.52
C TYR A 70 0.95 13.25 48.15
N HIS A 71 1.87 14.21 48.12
CA HIS A 71 2.53 14.61 46.88
C HIS A 71 3.41 13.52 46.29
N GLU A 72 4.11 12.76 47.13
CA GLU A 72 4.91 11.61 46.69
C GLU A 72 4.03 10.51 46.08
N ALA A 73 2.85 10.23 46.67
CA ALA A 73 1.87 9.29 46.14
C ALA A 73 1.30 9.74 44.78
N ILE A 74 0.95 11.02 44.62
CA ILE A 74 0.51 11.57 43.32
C ILE A 74 1.63 11.45 42.29
N ALA A 75 2.85 11.83 42.65
CA ALA A 75 3.99 11.74 41.74
C ALA A 75 4.29 10.29 41.35
N ALA A 76 4.10 9.31 42.25
CA ALA A 76 4.22 7.89 41.95
C ALA A 76 3.11 7.39 41.01
N GLN A 77 1.87 7.80 41.24
CA GLN A 77 0.73 7.46 40.37
C GLN A 77 0.90 8.02 38.96
N ASN A 78 1.29 9.29 38.84
CA ASN A 78 1.55 9.92 37.54
C ASN A 78 2.69 9.21 36.79
N ARG A 79 3.77 8.82 37.50
CA ARG A 79 4.86 8.04 36.91
C ARG A 79 4.39 6.66 36.43
N ALA A 80 3.53 5.99 37.18
CA ALA A 80 2.97 4.70 36.79
C ALA A 80 2.03 4.83 35.58
N GLU A 81 1.22 5.89 35.52
CA GLU A 81 0.32 6.16 34.41
C GLU A 81 1.08 6.49 33.12
N VAL A 82 2.12 7.32 33.18
CA VAL A 82 2.99 7.61 32.03
C VAL A 82 3.61 6.32 31.48
N LYS A 83 4.16 5.46 32.35
CA LYS A 83 4.71 4.17 31.94
C LYS A 83 3.67 3.27 31.27
N ARG A 84 2.42 3.25 31.76
CA ARG A 84 1.34 2.48 31.11
C ARG A 84 1.04 3.00 29.70
N ARG A 85 0.96 4.32 29.52
CA ARG A 85 0.73 4.94 28.21
C ARG A 85 1.90 4.70 27.25
N GLU A 86 3.14 4.76 27.74
CA GLU A 86 4.33 4.45 26.93
C GLU A 86 4.31 2.99 26.44
N LEU A 87 3.95 2.04 27.30
CA LEU A 87 3.80 0.63 26.91
C LEU A 87 2.67 0.43 25.91
N GLU A 88 1.53 1.09 26.08
CA GLU A 88 0.41 1.03 25.13
C GLU A 88 0.82 1.59 23.75
N ILE A 89 1.50 2.73 23.71
CA ILE A 89 2.02 3.32 22.47
C ILE A 89 2.99 2.34 21.78
N ALA A 90 3.91 1.73 22.53
CA ALA A 90 4.84 0.75 21.97
C ALA A 90 4.12 -0.47 21.39
N GLN A 91 3.09 -0.99 22.07
CA GLN A 91 2.27 -2.09 21.56
C GLN A 91 1.53 -1.72 20.28
N LEU A 92 0.91 -0.53 20.23
CA LEU A 92 0.22 -0.04 19.04
C LEU A 92 1.18 0.18 17.87
N GLN A 93 2.40 0.67 18.14
CA GLN A 93 3.44 0.81 17.12
C GLN A 93 3.87 -0.55 16.53
N VAL A 94 4.05 -1.57 17.37
CA VAL A 94 4.36 -2.93 16.92
C VAL A 94 3.22 -3.48 16.06
N GLN A 95 1.97 -3.37 16.52
CA GLN A 95 0.79 -3.80 15.75
C GLN A 95 0.70 -3.10 14.40
N ARG A 96 0.93 -1.78 14.37
CA ARG A 96 0.94 -0.99 13.13
C ARG A 96 2.01 -1.50 12.16
N ASN A 97 3.22 -1.77 12.65
CA ASN A 97 4.32 -2.25 11.82
C ASN A 97 4.00 -3.63 11.25
N THR A 98 3.49 -4.56 12.06
CA THR A 98 3.07 -5.89 11.58
C THR A 98 1.97 -5.81 10.52
N LEU A 99 0.96 -4.94 10.72
CA LEU A 99 -0.07 -4.73 9.71
C LEU A 99 0.51 -4.14 8.42
N GLN A 100 1.39 -3.14 8.53
CA GLN A 100 2.07 -2.54 7.39
C GLN A 100 2.89 -3.57 6.60
N GLU A 101 3.66 -4.41 7.29
CA GLU A 101 4.44 -5.50 6.68
C GLU A 101 3.55 -6.50 5.95
N SER A 102 2.43 -6.92 6.56
CA SER A 102 1.49 -7.86 5.91
C SER A 102 0.84 -7.27 4.65
N VAL A 103 0.50 -5.97 4.67
CA VAL A 103 -0.06 -5.27 3.50
C VAL A 103 0.96 -5.19 2.37
N VAL A 104 2.21 -4.84 2.68
CA VAL A 104 3.30 -4.80 1.70
C VAL A 104 3.54 -6.19 1.11
N ALA A 105 3.58 -7.23 1.94
CA ALA A 105 3.76 -8.61 1.50
C ALA A 105 2.61 -9.08 0.59
N HIS A 106 1.35 -8.81 0.98
CA HIS A 106 0.20 -9.15 0.16
C HIS A 106 0.21 -8.43 -1.19
N HIS A 107 0.57 -7.15 -1.20
CA HIS A 107 0.69 -6.39 -2.43
C HIS A 107 1.82 -6.94 -3.33
N ALA A 108 2.96 -7.32 -2.75
CA ALA A 108 4.05 -7.96 -3.49
C ALA A 108 3.60 -9.28 -4.12
N GLU A 109 2.86 -10.11 -3.39
CA GLU A 109 2.30 -11.37 -3.91
C GLU A 109 1.28 -11.15 -5.03
N GLN A 110 0.40 -10.15 -4.91
CA GLN A 110 -0.52 -9.77 -5.98
C GLN A 110 0.23 -9.31 -7.24
N LEU A 111 1.30 -8.52 -7.10
CA LEU A 111 2.12 -8.08 -8.22
C LEU A 111 2.80 -9.27 -8.90
N LEU A 112 3.36 -10.20 -8.13
CA LEU A 112 3.96 -11.44 -8.66
C LEU A 112 2.92 -12.28 -9.42
N THR A 113 1.73 -12.44 -8.87
CA THR A 113 0.63 -13.19 -9.51
C THR A 113 0.20 -12.53 -10.82
N ARG A 114 0.03 -11.20 -10.84
CA ARG A 114 -0.29 -10.44 -12.06
C ARG A 114 0.79 -10.59 -13.12
N ARG A 115 2.06 -10.58 -12.70
CA ARG A 115 3.21 -10.78 -13.57
C ARG A 115 3.21 -12.17 -14.20
N LEU A 116 3.04 -13.22 -13.39
CA LEU A 116 2.96 -14.61 -13.86
C LEU A 116 1.79 -14.81 -14.85
N ASN A 117 0.60 -14.29 -14.52
CA ASN A 117 -0.55 -14.37 -15.42
C ASN A 117 -0.31 -13.65 -16.75
N ARG A 118 0.39 -12.51 -16.73
CA ARG A 118 0.75 -11.79 -17.96
C ARG A 118 1.74 -12.59 -18.80
N GLN A 119 2.75 -13.20 -18.17
CA GLN A 119 3.71 -14.07 -18.86
C GLN A 119 3.01 -15.26 -19.51
N GLN A 120 2.17 -15.98 -18.76
CA GLN A 120 1.42 -17.14 -19.27
C GLN A 120 0.57 -16.81 -20.50
N ARG A 121 -0.07 -15.63 -20.52
CA ARG A 121 -0.83 -15.16 -21.70
C ARG A 121 0.07 -14.96 -22.91
N ILE A 122 1.23 -14.34 -22.72
CA ILE A 122 2.19 -14.10 -23.80
C ILE A 122 2.76 -15.43 -24.33
N ASP A 123 3.11 -16.36 -23.44
CA ASP A 123 3.58 -17.69 -23.82
C ASP A 123 2.50 -18.46 -24.58
N HIS A 124 1.24 -18.35 -24.15
CA HIS A 124 0.11 -18.94 -24.84
C HIS A 124 -0.07 -18.35 -26.25
N GLU A 125 -0.09 -17.03 -26.37
CA GLU A 125 -0.16 -16.32 -27.67
C GLU A 125 0.99 -16.76 -28.59
N ALA A 126 2.21 -16.88 -28.07
CA ALA A 126 3.37 -17.35 -28.85
C ALA A 126 3.22 -18.81 -29.31
N ARG A 127 2.68 -19.70 -28.47
CA ARG A 127 2.40 -21.10 -28.85
C ARG A 127 1.30 -21.21 -29.90
N GLU A 128 0.23 -20.44 -29.78
CA GLU A 128 -0.83 -20.39 -30.79
C GLU A 128 -0.28 -19.95 -32.14
N LEU A 129 0.57 -18.92 -32.18
CA LEU A 129 1.22 -18.46 -33.41
C LEU A 129 2.14 -19.53 -34.01
N TRP A 130 2.93 -20.20 -33.17
CA TRP A 130 3.75 -21.35 -33.60
C TRP A 130 2.92 -22.45 -34.24
N GLN A 131 1.79 -22.79 -33.62
CA GLN A 131 0.88 -23.80 -34.14
C GLN A 131 0.25 -23.35 -35.47
N GLN A 132 -0.13 -22.08 -35.60
CA GLN A 132 -0.68 -21.53 -36.85
C GLN A 132 0.33 -21.58 -38.00
N ILE A 133 1.59 -21.20 -37.76
CA ILE A 133 2.68 -21.31 -38.75
C ILE A 133 2.86 -22.76 -39.19
N ARG A 134 2.83 -23.71 -38.23
CA ARG A 134 3.08 -25.13 -38.51
C ARG A 134 1.93 -25.84 -39.22
N SER A 135 0.69 -25.43 -38.95
CA SER A 135 -0.52 -26.12 -39.41
C SER A 135 -1.06 -25.65 -40.76
N SER A 136 -0.43 -24.65 -41.40
CA SER A 136 -0.97 -23.99 -42.61
C SER A 136 -2.44 -23.59 -42.42
N SER A 137 -2.75 -23.05 -41.24
CA SER A 137 -4.10 -22.64 -40.86
C SER A 137 -4.59 -21.48 -41.75
N PRO A 138 -5.88 -21.43 -42.16
CA PRO A 138 -6.43 -20.40 -43.05
C PRO A 138 -6.38 -18.96 -42.50
N SER A 139 -5.98 -18.78 -41.23
CA SER A 139 -5.76 -17.47 -40.62
C SER A 139 -4.39 -16.86 -40.95
N TRP A 140 -3.50 -17.59 -41.61
CA TRP A 140 -2.18 -17.11 -42.02
C TRP A 140 -2.22 -16.63 -43.48
N PRO A 141 -1.70 -15.42 -43.80
CA PRO A 141 -1.63 -14.93 -45.17
C PRO A 141 -0.91 -15.93 -46.08
N VAL A 142 -1.48 -16.22 -47.25
CA VAL A 142 -0.94 -17.21 -48.21
C VAL A 142 0.46 -16.79 -48.68
N ALA A 143 0.74 -15.49 -48.68
CA ALA A 143 2.05 -14.89 -48.95
C ALA A 143 3.21 -15.51 -48.13
N PHE A 144 2.93 -16.05 -46.93
CA PHE A 144 3.94 -16.65 -46.08
C PHE A 144 4.08 -18.16 -46.22
N ALA A 145 3.35 -18.81 -47.14
CA ALA A 145 3.42 -20.25 -47.36
C ALA A 145 4.74 -20.69 -48.03
N THR A 146 5.59 -19.76 -48.47
CA THR A 146 6.89 -20.09 -49.06
C THR A 146 7.88 -20.60 -48.00
N PRO A 147 8.72 -21.60 -48.32
CA PRO A 147 9.69 -22.15 -47.36
C PRO A 147 10.62 -21.10 -46.74
N TRP A 148 11.08 -20.14 -47.56
CA TRP A 148 11.92 -19.03 -47.11
C TRP A 148 11.18 -18.11 -46.11
N ALA A 149 9.93 -17.75 -46.39
CA ALA A 149 9.16 -16.90 -45.49
C ALA A 149 8.85 -17.60 -44.16
N MET A 150 8.56 -18.90 -44.20
CA MET A 150 8.35 -19.70 -42.99
C MET A 150 9.61 -19.76 -42.12
N GLU A 151 10.80 -19.91 -42.70
CA GLU A 151 12.07 -19.91 -41.97
C GLU A 151 12.29 -18.58 -41.23
N ARG A 152 12.05 -17.44 -41.88
CA ARG A 152 12.16 -16.12 -41.25
C ARG A 152 11.13 -15.90 -40.14
N LEU A 153 9.91 -16.38 -40.35
CA LEU A 153 8.89 -16.36 -39.31
C LEU A 153 9.26 -17.23 -38.10
N HIS A 154 9.86 -18.40 -38.32
CA HIS A 154 10.32 -19.26 -37.22
C HIS A 154 11.35 -18.55 -36.33
N VAL A 155 12.33 -17.85 -36.92
CA VAL A 155 13.30 -17.03 -36.18
C VAL A 155 12.60 -16.00 -35.29
N ILE A 156 11.62 -15.29 -35.84
CA ILE A 156 10.85 -14.26 -35.13
C ILE A 156 10.05 -14.87 -33.97
N VAL A 157 9.34 -15.99 -34.20
CA VAL A 157 8.50 -16.58 -33.15
C VAL A 157 9.33 -17.38 -32.13
N ASP A 158 10.50 -17.90 -32.48
CA ASP A 158 11.45 -18.46 -31.51
C ASP A 158 12.00 -17.39 -30.55
N ALA A 159 12.27 -16.20 -31.06
CA ALA A 159 12.63 -15.07 -30.21
C ALA A 159 11.47 -14.63 -29.31
N ALA A 160 10.22 -14.80 -29.74
CA ALA A 160 9.04 -14.49 -28.92
C ALA A 160 8.80 -15.48 -27.76
N LYS A 161 9.49 -16.63 -27.73
CA LYS A 161 9.34 -17.64 -26.67
C LYS A 161 9.92 -17.21 -25.32
N SER A 162 10.97 -16.40 -25.31
CA SER A 162 11.56 -15.88 -24.08
C SER A 162 12.28 -14.57 -24.30
N ARG A 163 12.31 -13.73 -23.27
CA ARG A 163 13.04 -12.46 -23.30
C ARG A 163 14.54 -12.66 -23.54
N ASP A 164 15.12 -13.73 -22.98
CA ASP A 164 16.53 -14.09 -23.17
C ASP A 164 16.84 -14.53 -24.60
N SER A 165 15.89 -15.23 -25.23
CA SER A 165 15.99 -15.62 -26.65
C SER A 165 15.99 -14.37 -27.54
N TYR A 166 15.12 -13.39 -27.25
CA TYR A 166 15.11 -12.13 -27.98
C TYR A 166 16.36 -11.29 -27.73
N SER A 167 16.81 -11.11 -26.49
CA SER A 167 17.97 -10.27 -26.18
C SER A 167 19.24 -10.78 -26.86
N THR A 168 19.38 -12.10 -26.96
CA THR A 168 20.52 -12.77 -27.62
C THR A 168 20.44 -12.68 -29.16
N ASN A 169 19.23 -12.70 -29.72
CA ASN A 169 19.00 -12.79 -31.17
C ASN A 169 18.40 -11.52 -31.78
N SER A 170 18.37 -10.40 -31.05
CA SER A 170 17.63 -9.17 -31.42
C SER A 170 17.97 -8.68 -32.83
N GLY A 171 19.25 -8.63 -33.19
CA GLY A 171 19.69 -8.25 -34.54
C GLY A 171 19.20 -9.21 -35.63
N THR A 172 19.19 -10.52 -35.38
CA THR A 172 18.68 -11.51 -36.36
C THR A 172 17.16 -11.43 -36.53
N VAL A 173 16.44 -11.06 -35.47
CA VAL A 173 14.98 -10.88 -35.50
C VAL A 173 14.61 -9.61 -36.26
N GLU A 174 15.33 -8.51 -36.03
CA GLU A 174 15.15 -7.25 -36.78
C GLU A 174 15.41 -7.47 -38.27
N ILE A 175 16.50 -8.16 -38.62
CA ILE A 175 16.81 -8.53 -40.01
C ILE A 175 15.68 -9.37 -40.61
N ALA A 176 15.19 -10.39 -39.91
CA ALA A 176 14.10 -11.24 -40.40
C ALA A 176 12.79 -10.44 -40.66
N PHE A 177 12.47 -9.46 -39.81
CA PHE A 177 11.33 -8.57 -40.03
C PHE A 177 11.53 -7.69 -41.27
N ASP A 178 12.70 -7.08 -41.40
CA ASP A 178 12.98 -6.17 -42.52
C ASP A 178 13.02 -6.91 -43.85
N GLU A 179 13.60 -8.12 -43.90
CA GLU A 179 13.56 -8.98 -45.08
C GLU A 179 12.12 -9.34 -45.48
N LEU A 180 11.26 -9.73 -44.53
CA LEU A 180 9.86 -10.04 -44.81
C LEU A 180 9.09 -8.79 -45.28
N ARG A 181 9.29 -7.64 -44.63
CA ARG A 181 8.68 -6.37 -45.05
C ARG A 181 9.11 -5.98 -46.46
N GLN A 182 10.40 -6.12 -46.78
CA GLN A 182 10.94 -5.82 -48.10
C GLN A 182 10.33 -6.76 -49.15
N ALA A 183 10.32 -8.06 -48.91
CA ALA A 183 9.76 -9.05 -49.84
C ALA A 183 8.26 -8.85 -50.10
N ILE A 184 7.50 -8.38 -49.10
CA ILE A 184 6.09 -7.99 -49.30
C ILE A 184 5.98 -6.72 -50.14
N ARG A 185 6.79 -5.69 -49.85
CA ARG A 185 6.76 -4.41 -50.57
C ARG A 185 7.16 -4.55 -52.03
N THR A 186 8.14 -5.41 -52.33
CA THR A 186 8.62 -5.70 -53.68
C THR A 186 7.78 -6.75 -54.42
N GLN A 187 6.66 -7.21 -53.82
CA GLN A 187 5.74 -8.18 -54.42
C GLN A 187 6.37 -9.57 -54.68
N GLN A 188 7.48 -9.89 -54.01
CA GLN A 188 8.16 -11.18 -54.15
C GLN A 188 7.38 -12.33 -53.49
N LEU A 189 6.59 -12.04 -52.46
CA LEU A 189 5.79 -13.04 -51.73
C LEU A 189 4.37 -13.20 -52.28
N THR A 190 3.78 -12.13 -52.80
CA THR A 190 2.45 -12.14 -53.42
C THR A 190 2.26 -10.88 -54.26
N GLU A 191 1.61 -11.04 -55.40
CA GLU A 191 1.17 -9.94 -56.27
C GLU A 191 -0.20 -9.40 -55.83
N VAL A 192 -1.00 -10.23 -55.15
CA VAL A 192 -2.36 -9.91 -54.72
C VAL A 192 -2.33 -8.83 -53.64
N ARG A 193 -3.05 -7.73 -53.87
CA ARG A 193 -3.06 -6.55 -52.99
C ARG A 193 -3.60 -6.85 -51.59
N ASP A 194 -4.68 -7.61 -51.51
CA ASP A 194 -5.35 -7.91 -50.24
C ASP A 194 -4.49 -8.82 -49.37
N GLU A 195 -3.93 -9.89 -49.95
CA GLU A 195 -2.95 -10.78 -49.29
C GLU A 195 -1.73 -10.02 -48.76
N ARG A 196 -1.21 -9.07 -49.52
CA ARG A 196 -0.10 -8.20 -49.09
C ARG A 196 -0.49 -7.33 -47.89
N THR A 197 -1.71 -6.80 -47.89
CA THR A 197 -2.21 -5.99 -46.77
C THR A 197 -2.33 -6.84 -45.51
N ASP A 198 -2.85 -8.06 -45.64
CA ASP A 198 -3.00 -8.98 -44.53
C ASP A 198 -1.67 -9.55 -44.03
N ALA A 199 -0.70 -9.77 -44.93
CA ALA A 199 0.68 -10.09 -44.60
C ALA A 199 1.34 -8.99 -43.74
N LEU A 200 1.21 -7.72 -44.14
CA LEU A 200 1.73 -6.59 -43.36
C LEU A 200 1.03 -6.44 -42.00
N LYS A 201 -0.29 -6.63 -41.93
CA LYS A 201 -1.03 -6.61 -40.65
C LYS A 201 -0.54 -7.71 -39.71
N THR A 202 -0.26 -8.89 -40.26
CA THR A 202 0.21 -10.05 -39.50
C THR A 202 1.63 -9.80 -38.96
N LEU A 203 2.54 -9.26 -39.76
CA LEU A 203 3.86 -8.82 -39.28
C LEU A 203 3.77 -7.77 -38.18
N ALA A 204 2.92 -6.76 -38.37
CA ALA A 204 2.70 -5.73 -37.35
C ALA A 204 2.07 -6.28 -36.06
N ARG A 205 1.33 -7.39 -36.12
CA ARG A 205 0.84 -8.10 -34.93
C ARG A 205 1.98 -8.83 -34.22
N LEU A 206 2.86 -9.50 -34.97
CA LEU A 206 4.03 -10.19 -34.41
C LEU A 206 4.99 -9.22 -33.72
N GLU A 207 5.27 -8.07 -34.33
CA GLU A 207 6.08 -7.00 -33.72
C GLU A 207 5.50 -6.53 -32.39
N ARG A 208 4.18 -6.31 -32.33
CA ARG A 208 3.51 -5.90 -31.09
C ARG A 208 3.59 -6.94 -29.98
N ILE A 209 3.58 -8.23 -30.33
CA ILE A 209 3.73 -9.32 -29.35
C ILE A 209 5.16 -9.34 -28.82
N LEU A 210 6.15 -9.21 -29.69
CA LEU A 210 7.56 -9.10 -29.29
C LEU A 210 7.83 -7.87 -28.43
N GLU A 211 7.29 -6.71 -28.77
CA GLU A 211 7.39 -5.52 -27.91
C GLU A 211 6.77 -5.76 -26.53
N ARG A 212 5.66 -6.50 -26.45
CA ARG A 212 5.03 -6.83 -25.17
C ARG A 212 5.91 -7.75 -24.33
N VAL A 213 6.64 -8.68 -24.94
CA VAL A 213 7.64 -9.54 -24.28
C VAL A 213 8.75 -8.68 -23.69
N LEU A 214 9.26 -7.70 -24.44
CA LEU A 214 10.35 -6.82 -24.01
C LEU A 214 9.95 -5.84 -22.90
N LYS A 215 8.71 -5.38 -22.91
CA LYS A 215 8.17 -4.44 -21.91
C LYS A 215 7.77 -5.12 -20.59
N LEU A 216 8.05 -6.41 -20.42
CA LEU A 216 7.87 -7.10 -19.14
C LEU A 216 9.06 -6.80 -18.21
N PRO A 217 8.84 -6.26 -17.00
CA PRO A 217 9.92 -5.99 -16.05
C PRO A 217 10.66 -7.27 -15.65
N ASP A 218 11.95 -7.13 -15.30
CA ASP A 218 12.84 -8.17 -14.73
C ASP A 218 12.44 -8.63 -13.33
#